data_AF-A0A8J6TID5-F1
#
_entry.id   AF-A0A8J6TID5-F1
#
_cell.length_a   1.000
_cell.length_b   1.000
_cell.length_c   1.000
_cell.angle_alpha   90.00
_cell.angle_beta   90.00
_cell.angle_gamma   90.00
#
_symmetry.space_group_name_H-M   'P 1'
#
loop_
_entity.id
_entity.type
_entity.pdbx_description
1 polymer ?
#
loop_
_entity_poly.entity_id
_entity_poly.type
_entity_poly.pdbx_seq_one_letter_code
_entity_poly.pdbx_strand_id
1 'polypeptide(L)'
;MEKGPKRDLSLWITGSILLSSLVSISVMALAPGNVLRIGEVPTIFIFIQRILTYPIDFIVDSIKTFPLPSTLTVLVPFLIVFLLNDADRQNYLVVTSKKLLTSFLAAPIILYILLMTNFSPSAYALAYPADRALFEARYLMTLILIFEGALLGFYLSQMKSPFLRSMYTKYFALVILTIFSFYPLRSALQTAATFDFYRQRAASWDLRDAKIRAAQKNGEMIIIVQEFDSLHGIKELDKDPKHWVNRCAARYYEVDSISAYPLDSE
;
A
#
# COMPACT_ATOMS: atom_id res chain seq x y z
N MET A 1 -15.21 -28.76 -34.46
CA MET A 1 -14.18 -27.77 -34.06
C MET A 1 -13.87 -28.00 -32.59
N GLU A 2 -12.84 -28.79 -32.29
CA GLU A 2 -12.34 -28.94 -30.93
C GLU A 2 -11.81 -27.59 -30.42
N LYS A 3 -12.24 -27.19 -29.24
CA LYS A 3 -11.77 -25.96 -28.60
C LYS A 3 -10.33 -26.23 -28.13
N GLY A 4 -9.39 -25.35 -28.48
CA GLY A 4 -8.00 -25.53 -28.10
C GLY A 4 -7.81 -25.47 -26.57
N PRO A 5 -6.88 -26.26 -25.98
CA PRO A 5 -6.69 -26.37 -24.53
C PRO A 5 -6.39 -25.03 -23.83
N LYS A 6 -5.82 -24.06 -24.56
CA LYS A 6 -5.58 -22.69 -24.06
C LYS A 6 -6.87 -21.94 -23.71
N ARG A 7 -7.94 -22.20 -24.46
CA ARG A 7 -9.23 -21.52 -24.26
C ARG A 7 -9.93 -22.02 -23.01
N ASP A 8 -9.87 -23.32 -22.77
CA ASP A 8 -10.48 -23.94 -21.60
C ASP A 8 -9.73 -23.51 -20.33
N LEU A 9 -8.39 -23.49 -20.37
CA LEU A 9 -7.60 -22.95 -19.26
C LEU A 9 -7.94 -21.48 -18.96
N SER A 10 -8.04 -20.63 -19.99
CA SER A 10 -8.41 -19.21 -19.81
C SER A 10 -9.79 -19.07 -19.18
N LEU A 11 -10.78 -19.85 -19.63
CA LEU A 11 -12.13 -19.82 -19.07
C LEU A 11 -12.15 -20.28 -17.61
N TRP A 12 -11.38 -21.31 -17.26
CA TRP A 12 -11.23 -21.78 -15.89
C TRP A 12 -10.60 -20.71 -14.99
N ILE A 13 -9.52 -20.06 -15.43
CA ILE A 13 -8.86 -19.00 -14.66
C ILE A 13 -9.81 -17.82 -14.47
N THR A 14 -10.42 -17.31 -15.54
CA THR A 14 -11.35 -16.17 -15.44
C THR A 14 -12.57 -16.50 -14.59
N GLY A 15 -13.15 -17.69 -14.76
CA GLY A 15 -14.28 -18.15 -13.95
C GLY A 15 -13.93 -18.25 -12.47
N SER A 16 -12.72 -18.76 -12.15
CA SER A 16 -12.25 -18.88 -10.76
C SER A 16 -12.03 -17.52 -10.11
N ILE A 17 -11.47 -16.55 -10.85
CA ILE A 17 -11.26 -15.17 -10.38
C ILE A 17 -12.61 -14.47 -10.11
N LEU A 18 -13.58 -14.63 -11.00
CA LEU A 18 -14.91 -14.03 -10.82
C LEU A 18 -15.64 -14.65 -9.63
N LEU A 19 -15.59 -15.97 -9.49
CA LEU A 19 -16.21 -16.68 -8.39
C LEU A 19 -15.57 -16.27 -7.05
N SER A 20 -14.24 -16.21 -6.96
CA SER A 20 -13.55 -15.79 -5.74
C SER A 20 -13.85 -14.34 -5.38
N SER A 21 -13.97 -13.46 -6.37
CA SER A 21 -14.35 -12.05 -6.18
C SER A 21 -15.78 -11.93 -5.63
N LEU A 22 -16.74 -12.69 -6.18
CA LEU A 22 -18.12 -12.71 -5.69
C LEU A 22 -18.24 -13.24 -4.27
N VAL A 23 -17.50 -14.32 -3.95
CA VAL A 23 -17.43 -14.87 -2.60
C VAL A 23 -16.83 -13.84 -1.63
N SER A 24 -15.74 -13.17 -2.01
CA SER A 24 -15.11 -12.13 -1.19
C SER A 24 -16.07 -10.97 -0.91
N ILE A 25 -16.77 -10.46 -1.94
CA ILE A 25 -17.78 -9.40 -1.78
C ILE A 25 -18.90 -9.88 -0.85
N SER A 26 -19.37 -11.12 -1.00
CA SER A 26 -20.44 -11.66 -0.16
C SER A 26 -20.03 -11.77 1.31
N VAL A 27 -18.81 -12.27 1.58
CA VAL A 27 -18.24 -12.32 2.93
C VAL A 27 -18.12 -10.93 3.52
N MET A 28 -17.63 -9.97 2.74
CA MET A 28 -17.53 -8.58 3.19
C MET A 28 -18.90 -8.01 3.51
N ALA A 29 -19.89 -8.16 2.62
CA ALA A 29 -21.24 -7.64 2.79
C ALA A 29 -21.94 -8.19 4.04
N LEU A 30 -21.71 -9.47 4.36
CA LEU A 30 -22.28 -10.14 5.53
C LEU A 30 -21.50 -9.90 6.83
N ALA A 31 -20.35 -9.23 6.79
CA ALA A 31 -19.54 -8.99 7.98
C ALA A 31 -20.29 -8.08 8.97
N PRO A 32 -20.45 -8.47 10.25
CA PRO A 32 -21.26 -7.72 11.22
C PRO A 32 -20.73 -6.30 11.47
N GLY A 33 -19.43 -6.07 11.25
CA GLY A 33 -18.82 -4.75 11.36
C GLY A 33 -19.32 -3.74 10.32
N ASN A 34 -19.89 -4.18 9.19
CA ASN A 34 -20.44 -3.27 8.19
C ASN A 34 -21.70 -2.57 8.68
N VAL A 35 -22.53 -3.26 9.47
CA VAL A 35 -23.75 -2.66 10.07
C VAL A 35 -23.40 -1.47 10.96
N LEU A 36 -22.23 -1.50 11.61
CA LEU A 36 -21.75 -0.42 12.48
C LEU A 36 -21.00 0.69 11.73
N ARG A 37 -20.47 0.40 10.53
CA ARG A 37 -19.68 1.36 9.74
C ARG A 37 -20.52 2.14 8.74
N ILE A 38 -21.61 1.54 8.25
CA ILE A 38 -22.54 2.18 7.34
C ILE A 38 -23.47 3.05 8.19
N GLY A 39 -23.00 4.26 8.56
CA GLY A 39 -23.85 5.26 9.22
C GLY A 39 -24.96 5.73 8.27
N GLU A 40 -24.58 6.07 7.03
CA GLU A 40 -25.49 6.37 5.92
C GLU A 40 -24.89 5.80 4.62
N VAL A 41 -25.67 4.99 3.89
CA VAL A 41 -25.24 4.46 2.59
C VAL A 41 -25.18 5.62 1.58
N PRO A 42 -24.06 5.85 0.88
CA PRO A 42 -24.00 6.89 -0.14
C PRO A 42 -24.98 6.59 -1.27
N THR A 43 -25.55 7.65 -1.86
CA THR A 43 -26.33 7.48 -3.09
C THR A 43 -25.44 6.92 -4.21
N ILE A 44 -26.04 6.21 -5.17
CA ILE A 44 -25.30 5.63 -6.31
C ILE A 44 -24.47 6.68 -7.06
N PHE A 45 -24.98 7.91 -7.15
CA PHE A 45 -24.28 9.03 -7.77
C PHE A 45 -23.03 9.43 -7.00
N ILE A 46 -23.14 9.59 -5.66
CA ILE A 46 -21.99 9.91 -4.80
C ILE A 46 -20.97 8.78 -4.84
N PHE A 47 -21.41 7.53 -4.84
CA PHE A 47 -20.54 6.37 -4.94
C PHE A 47 -19.73 6.36 -6.25
N ILE A 48 -20.40 6.54 -7.39
CA ILE A 48 -19.74 6.63 -8.71
C ILE A 48 -18.76 7.80 -8.74
N GLN A 49 -19.17 8.97 -8.25
CA GLN A 49 -18.30 10.14 -8.15
C GLN A 49 -17.04 9.83 -7.34
N ARG A 50 -17.18 9.24 -6.14
CA ARG A 50 -16.06 8.89 -5.26
C ARG A 50 -15.10 7.89 -5.91
N ILE A 51 -15.61 6.85 -6.56
CA ILE A 51 -14.77 5.86 -7.25
C ILE A 51 -13.98 6.49 -8.38
N LEU A 52 -14.52 7.50 -9.07
CA LEU A 52 -13.81 8.20 -10.13
C LEU A 52 -12.82 9.24 -9.60
N THR A 53 -13.18 9.96 -8.54
CA THR A 53 -12.38 11.07 -8.01
C THR A 53 -11.22 10.59 -7.12
N TYR A 54 -11.45 9.63 -6.22
CA TYR A 54 -10.43 9.22 -5.23
C TYR A 54 -9.14 8.67 -5.85
N PRO A 55 -9.16 7.84 -6.92
CA PRO A 55 -7.92 7.44 -7.58
C PRO A 55 -7.13 8.61 -8.17
N ILE A 56 -7.81 9.63 -8.71
CA ILE A 56 -7.16 10.83 -9.26
C ILE A 56 -6.51 11.61 -8.13
N ASP A 57 -7.25 11.91 -7.08
CA ASP A 57 -6.76 12.61 -5.90
C ASP A 57 -5.55 11.89 -5.30
N PHE A 58 -5.64 10.56 -5.18
CA PHE A 58 -4.54 9.72 -4.71
C PHE A 58 -3.31 9.79 -5.61
N ILE A 59 -3.45 9.69 -6.93
CA ILE A 59 -2.31 9.77 -7.87
C ILE A 59 -1.66 11.15 -7.78
N VAL A 60 -2.47 12.21 -7.80
CA VAL A 60 -2.00 13.60 -7.75
C VAL A 60 -1.29 13.89 -6.43
N ASP A 61 -1.90 13.53 -5.31
CA ASP A 61 -1.28 13.65 -3.99
C ASP A 61 0.01 12.82 -3.90
N SER A 62 -0.02 11.59 -4.40
CA SER A 62 1.14 10.69 -4.39
C SER A 62 2.36 11.28 -5.09
N ILE A 63 2.16 11.88 -6.26
CA ILE A 63 3.23 12.52 -7.04
C ILE A 63 3.69 13.82 -6.38
N LYS A 64 2.76 14.63 -5.84
CA LYS A 64 3.07 15.91 -5.19
C LYS A 64 3.82 15.75 -3.87
N THR A 65 3.38 14.80 -3.05
CA THR A 65 3.91 14.57 -1.71
C THR A 65 5.20 13.75 -1.76
N PHE A 66 5.35 12.85 -2.74
CA PHE A 66 6.52 11.98 -2.90
C PHE A 66 7.14 12.07 -4.31
N PRO A 67 7.56 13.27 -4.78
CA PRO A 67 8.05 13.46 -6.14
C PRO A 67 9.37 12.72 -6.35
N LEU A 68 10.26 12.75 -5.36
CA LEU A 68 11.56 12.10 -5.43
C LEU A 68 11.42 10.57 -5.46
N PRO A 69 10.73 9.89 -4.51
CA PRO A 69 10.46 8.46 -4.61
C PRO A 69 9.84 8.05 -5.95
N SER A 70 8.80 8.74 -6.39
CA SER A 70 8.10 8.43 -7.64
C SER A 70 9.03 8.53 -8.85
N THR A 71 9.89 9.55 -8.89
CA THR A 71 10.89 9.71 -9.95
C THR A 71 11.89 8.56 -9.94
N LEU A 72 12.38 8.15 -8.77
CA LEU A 72 13.32 7.03 -8.64
C LEU A 72 12.72 5.71 -9.08
N THR A 73 11.45 5.48 -8.73
CA THR A 73 10.69 4.29 -9.11
C THR A 73 10.60 4.12 -10.62
N VAL A 74 10.52 5.20 -11.39
CA VAL A 74 10.56 5.16 -12.86
C VAL A 74 12.00 5.10 -13.37
N LEU A 75 12.87 5.96 -12.84
CA LEU A 75 14.20 6.20 -13.39
C LEU A 75 15.15 5.03 -13.20
N VAL A 76 15.12 4.35 -12.05
CA VAL A 76 16.00 3.19 -11.79
C VAL A 76 15.75 2.04 -12.77
N PRO A 77 14.53 1.50 -12.91
CA PRO A 77 14.27 0.43 -13.89
C PRO A 77 14.47 0.91 -15.33
N PHE A 78 14.18 2.19 -15.63
CA PHE A 78 14.55 2.80 -16.90
C PHE A 78 16.04 2.65 -17.22
N LEU A 79 16.93 3.09 -16.31
CA LEU A 79 18.37 3.04 -16.52
C LEU A 79 18.89 1.60 -16.58
N ILE A 80 18.41 0.71 -15.71
CA ILE A 80 18.80 -0.71 -15.71
C ILE A 80 18.46 -1.34 -17.06
N VAL A 81 17.21 -1.23 -17.51
CA VAL A 81 16.77 -1.84 -18.76
C VAL A 81 17.44 -1.20 -19.97
N PHE A 82 17.68 0.12 -19.94
CA PHE A 82 18.43 0.83 -20.99
C PHE A 82 19.86 0.29 -21.12
N LEU A 83 20.59 0.15 -20.00
CA LEU A 83 21.97 -0.32 -19.98
C LEU A 83 22.10 -1.79 -20.37
N LEU A 84 21.20 -2.66 -19.89
CA LEU A 84 21.23 -4.10 -20.17
C LEU A 84 20.93 -4.41 -21.65
N ASN A 85 19.98 -3.72 -22.26
CA ASN A 85 19.59 -4.01 -23.65
C ASN A 85 20.51 -3.42 -24.71
N ASP A 86 21.34 -2.43 -24.39
CA ASP A 86 22.32 -1.91 -25.35
C ASP A 86 23.52 -2.86 -25.55
N ALA A 87 23.80 -3.75 -24.58
CA ALA A 87 24.95 -4.65 -24.61
C ALA A 87 24.83 -5.81 -25.61
N ASP A 88 23.62 -6.28 -25.93
CA ASP A 88 23.40 -7.56 -26.65
C ASP A 88 22.63 -7.36 -27.98
N ARG A 89 22.85 -6.20 -28.60
CA ARG A 89 21.99 -5.64 -29.66
C ARG A 89 21.93 -6.43 -30.97
N GLN A 90 22.80 -7.42 -31.19
CA GLN A 90 22.81 -8.23 -32.41
C GLN A 90 21.84 -9.42 -32.36
N ASN A 91 21.38 -9.85 -31.17
CA ASN A 91 20.62 -11.09 -31.01
C ASN A 91 19.17 -10.94 -30.53
N TYR A 92 18.71 -9.72 -30.23
CA TYR A 92 17.36 -9.52 -29.68
C TYR A 92 16.26 -9.43 -30.74
N LEU A 93 15.14 -10.10 -30.45
CA LEU A 93 13.89 -9.95 -31.18
C LEU A 93 13.46 -8.48 -31.15
N VAL A 94 13.43 -7.85 -32.32
CA VAL A 94 12.94 -6.48 -32.49
C VAL A 94 11.45 -6.46 -32.16
N VAL A 95 11.11 -6.15 -30.91
CA VAL A 95 9.73 -5.85 -30.53
C VAL A 95 9.33 -4.57 -31.24
N THR A 96 8.22 -4.61 -31.97
CA THR A 96 7.72 -3.46 -32.71
C THR A 96 7.45 -2.28 -31.77
N SER A 97 8.01 -1.11 -32.06
CA SER A 97 7.86 0.11 -31.25
C SER A 97 6.39 0.48 -30.98
N LYS A 98 5.47 0.12 -31.89
CA LYS A 98 4.03 0.27 -31.71
C LYS A 98 3.51 -0.48 -30.48
N LYS A 99 3.95 -1.73 -30.25
CA LYS A 99 3.52 -2.53 -29.10
C LYS A 99 4.01 -1.94 -27.79
N LEU A 100 5.25 -1.45 -27.76
CA LEU A 100 5.80 -0.77 -26.58
C LEU A 100 5.03 0.49 -26.24
N LEU A 101 4.74 1.32 -27.24
CA LEU A 101 3.93 2.53 -27.06
C LEU A 101 2.51 2.19 -26.58
N THR A 102 1.88 1.18 -27.16
CA THR A 102 0.56 0.72 -26.70
C THR A 102 0.60 0.23 -25.26
N SER A 103 1.60 -0.58 -24.88
CA SER A 103 1.74 -1.04 -23.49
C SER A 103 2.01 0.11 -22.51
N PHE A 104 2.83 1.09 -22.91
CA PHE A 104 3.13 2.27 -22.11
C PHE A 104 1.87 3.11 -21.88
N LEU A 105 1.08 3.37 -22.93
CA LEU A 105 -0.17 4.13 -22.81
C LEU A 105 -1.29 3.35 -22.10
N ALA A 106 -1.28 2.02 -22.15
CA ALA A 106 -2.26 1.17 -21.47
C ALA A 106 -1.99 1.05 -19.96
N ALA A 107 -0.73 1.09 -19.53
CA ALA A 107 -0.33 0.93 -18.14
C ALA A 107 -1.03 1.90 -17.15
N PRO A 108 -1.12 3.24 -17.40
CA PRO A 108 -1.77 4.15 -16.47
C PRO A 108 -3.30 3.98 -16.46
N ILE A 109 -3.90 3.54 -17.58
CA ILE A 109 -5.33 3.21 -17.65
C ILE A 109 -5.62 1.98 -16.79
N ILE A 110 -4.78 0.94 -16.90
CA ILE A 110 -4.89 -0.26 -16.07
C ILE A 110 -4.73 0.09 -14.60
N LEU A 111 -3.74 0.92 -14.24
CA LEU A 111 -3.55 1.42 -12.89
C LEU A 111 -4.82 2.09 -12.37
N TYR A 112 -5.37 3.03 -13.14
CA TYR A 112 -6.57 3.78 -12.75
C TYR A 112 -7.75 2.85 -12.45
N ILE A 113 -8.00 1.85 -13.30
CA ILE A 113 -9.07 0.84 -13.10
C ILE A 113 -8.81 -0.01 -11.84
N LEU A 114 -7.56 -0.42 -11.61
CA LEU A 114 -7.19 -1.17 -10.41
C LEU A 114 -7.40 -0.33 -9.14
N LEU A 115 -7.05 0.97 -9.19
CA LEU A 115 -7.30 1.89 -8.10
C LEU A 115 -8.81 2.09 -7.87
N MET A 116 -9.62 2.29 -8.92
CA MET A 116 -11.09 2.35 -8.77
C MET A 116 -11.63 1.15 -7.99
N THR A 117 -11.10 -0.04 -8.26
CA THR A 117 -11.47 -1.27 -7.54
C THR A 117 -10.99 -1.24 -6.08
N ASN A 118 -9.76 -0.79 -5.83
CA ASN A 118 -9.18 -0.67 -4.49
C ASN A 118 -9.94 0.35 -3.60
N PHE A 119 -10.35 1.49 -4.18
CA PHE A 119 -11.07 2.55 -3.48
C PHE A 119 -12.58 2.27 -3.34
N SER A 120 -13.12 1.28 -4.05
CA SER A 120 -14.56 0.95 -4.05
C SER A 120 -15.12 0.65 -2.65
N PRO A 121 -14.49 -0.19 -1.80
CA PRO A 121 -14.99 -0.45 -0.45
C PRO A 121 -15.07 0.82 0.42
N SER A 122 -14.08 1.71 0.35
CA SER A 122 -14.08 2.97 1.10
C SER A 122 -15.10 3.96 0.56
N ALA A 123 -15.20 4.09 -0.77
CA ALA A 123 -16.20 4.93 -1.42
C ALA A 123 -17.63 4.55 -0.98
N TYR A 124 -17.88 3.25 -0.79
CA TYR A 124 -19.14 2.70 -0.28
C TYR A 124 -19.31 2.91 1.23
N ALA A 125 -18.32 2.54 2.05
CA ALA A 125 -18.49 2.40 3.49
C ALA A 125 -18.06 3.64 4.31
N LEU A 126 -16.94 4.28 3.96
CA LEU A 126 -16.23 5.22 4.84
C LEU A 126 -15.43 6.24 4.01
N ALA A 127 -16.08 7.29 3.49
CA ALA A 127 -15.48 8.45 2.82
C ALA A 127 -14.14 8.16 2.08
N TYR A 128 -13.17 9.09 2.12
CA TYR A 128 -11.82 8.83 1.60
C TYR A 128 -11.09 7.83 2.53
N PRO A 129 -10.34 6.85 2.02
CA PRO A 129 -9.71 5.85 2.87
C PRO A 129 -8.71 6.44 3.85
N ALA A 130 -8.61 5.82 5.04
CA ALA A 130 -7.56 6.14 6.00
C ALA A 130 -6.18 5.79 5.42
N ASP A 131 -5.13 6.48 5.88
CA ASP A 131 -3.76 6.38 5.35
C ASP A 131 -3.24 4.94 5.25
N ARG A 132 -3.55 4.09 6.24
CA ARG A 132 -3.16 2.67 6.23
C ARG A 132 -3.77 1.85 5.08
N ALA A 133 -4.96 2.22 4.62
CA ALA A 133 -5.63 1.56 3.49
C ALA A 133 -5.02 2.00 2.15
N LEU A 134 -4.38 3.17 2.09
CA LEU A 134 -3.70 3.67 0.89
C LEU A 134 -2.42 2.89 0.54
N PHE A 135 -1.96 2.01 1.44
CA PHE A 135 -0.77 1.19 1.21
C PHE A 135 -0.90 0.32 -0.05
N GLU A 136 -2.06 -0.30 -0.26
CA GLU A 136 -2.31 -1.16 -1.42
C GLU A 136 -2.30 -0.36 -2.73
N ALA A 137 -2.98 0.79 -2.75
CA ALA A 137 -2.99 1.72 -3.87
C ALA A 137 -1.57 2.21 -4.21
N ARG A 138 -0.75 2.50 -3.18
CA ARG A 138 0.65 2.91 -3.35
C ARG A 138 1.50 1.80 -3.93
N TYR A 139 1.30 0.56 -3.49
CA TYR A 139 1.99 -0.60 -4.01
C TYR A 139 1.70 -0.81 -5.50
N LEU A 140 0.42 -0.77 -5.90
CA LEU A 140 0.00 -0.88 -7.31
C LEU A 140 0.61 0.23 -8.19
N MET A 141 0.55 1.47 -7.72
CA MET A 141 1.16 2.61 -8.41
C MET A 141 2.68 2.40 -8.59
N THR A 142 3.37 1.93 -7.55
CA THR A 142 4.81 1.67 -7.60
C THR A 142 5.15 0.61 -8.65
N LEU A 143 4.40 -0.49 -8.71
CA LEU A 143 4.62 -1.54 -9.72
C LEU A 143 4.43 -1.02 -11.15
N ILE A 144 3.39 -0.22 -11.38
CA ILE A 144 3.12 0.35 -12.71
C ILE A 144 4.20 1.36 -13.10
N LEU A 145 4.65 2.21 -12.19
CA LEU A 145 5.76 3.13 -12.46
C LEU A 145 7.07 2.39 -12.76
N ILE A 146 7.36 1.27 -12.07
CA ILE A 146 8.52 0.43 -12.38
C ILE A 146 8.41 -0.13 -13.80
N PHE A 147 7.23 -0.66 -14.13
CA PHE A 147 6.95 -1.22 -15.45
C PHE A 147 7.07 -0.17 -16.57
N GLU A 148 6.51 1.03 -16.37
CA GLU A 148 6.63 2.14 -17.31
C GLU A 148 8.08 2.60 -17.49
N GLY A 149 8.83 2.71 -16.40
CA GLY A 149 10.27 2.99 -16.44
C GLY A 149 11.01 1.96 -17.29
N ALA A 150 10.78 0.67 -17.04
CA ALA A 150 11.35 -0.42 -17.84
C ALA A 150 10.98 -0.33 -19.33
N LEU A 151 9.70 -0.08 -19.66
CA LEU A 151 9.26 0.10 -21.04
C LEU A 151 9.94 1.28 -21.74
N LEU A 152 10.10 2.41 -21.05
CA LEU A 152 10.83 3.57 -21.57
C LEU A 152 12.31 3.23 -21.81
N GLY A 153 12.93 2.47 -20.91
CA GLY A 153 14.33 2.06 -21.02
C GLY A 153 14.54 1.18 -22.24
N PHE A 154 13.62 0.24 -22.45
CA PHE A 154 13.59 -0.63 -23.60
C PHE A 154 13.29 0.12 -24.92
N TYR A 155 12.40 1.12 -24.89
CA TYR A 155 12.12 1.95 -26.07
C TYR A 155 13.34 2.80 -26.48
N LEU A 156 13.98 3.49 -25.51
CA LEU A 156 15.15 4.33 -25.79
C LEU A 156 16.37 3.51 -26.21
N SER A 157 16.56 2.29 -25.70
CA SER A 157 17.66 1.41 -26.13
C SER A 157 17.50 0.93 -27.59
N GLN A 158 16.30 0.97 -28.18
CA GLN A 158 16.10 0.66 -29.59
C GLN A 158 16.41 1.83 -30.54
N MET A 159 16.49 3.06 -30.03
CA MET A 159 16.73 4.23 -30.88
C MET A 159 18.12 4.21 -31.52
N LYS A 160 18.19 4.55 -32.82
CA LYS A 160 19.44 4.56 -33.60
C LYS A 160 20.31 5.81 -33.38
N SER A 161 20.06 6.59 -32.34
CA SER A 161 20.80 7.84 -32.07
C SER A 161 22.25 7.54 -31.65
N PRO A 162 23.27 8.15 -32.30
CA PRO A 162 24.67 7.97 -31.92
C PRO A 162 24.96 8.53 -30.51
N PHE A 163 24.23 9.56 -30.08
CA PHE A 163 24.36 10.15 -28.74
C PHE A 163 23.99 9.15 -27.63
N LEU A 164 22.87 8.45 -27.78
CA LEU A 164 22.42 7.44 -26.81
C LEU A 164 23.36 6.22 -26.78
N ARG A 165 24.08 5.98 -27.87
CA ARG A 165 25.04 4.88 -28.03
C ARG A 165 26.43 5.21 -27.51
N SER A 166 26.68 6.48 -27.22
CA SER A 166 27.97 6.94 -26.75
C SER A 166 28.34 6.29 -25.41
N MET A 167 29.61 5.94 -25.25
CA MET A 167 30.14 5.42 -23.99
C MET A 167 29.91 6.40 -22.83
N TYR A 168 29.98 7.71 -23.11
CA TYR A 168 29.71 8.77 -22.14
C TYR A 168 28.29 8.71 -21.57
N THR A 169 27.28 8.44 -22.41
CA THR A 169 25.88 8.32 -21.95
C THR A 169 25.71 7.11 -21.03
N LYS A 170 26.41 6.00 -21.29
CA LYS A 170 26.40 4.82 -20.42
C LYS A 170 27.05 5.08 -19.08
N TYR A 171 28.22 5.71 -19.08
CA TYR A 171 28.90 6.10 -17.83
C TYR A 171 28.05 7.07 -17.02
N PHE A 172 27.44 8.04 -17.68
CA PHE A 172 26.54 8.98 -17.03
C PHE A 172 25.33 8.27 -16.40
N ALA A 173 24.68 7.36 -17.14
CA ALA A 173 23.61 6.52 -16.61
C ALA A 173 24.04 5.66 -15.42
N LEU A 174 25.23 5.07 -15.47
CA LEU A 174 25.81 4.28 -14.37
C LEU A 174 26.07 5.13 -13.12
N VAL A 175 26.62 6.34 -13.29
CA VAL A 175 26.84 7.29 -12.20
C VAL A 175 25.52 7.68 -11.55
N ILE A 176 24.49 8.02 -12.34
CA ILE A 176 23.16 8.32 -11.82
C ILE A 176 22.58 7.14 -11.03
N LEU A 177 22.65 5.93 -11.59
CA LEU A 177 22.17 4.71 -10.93
C LEU A 177 22.91 4.47 -9.61
N THR A 178 24.21 4.72 -9.59
CA THR A 178 25.05 4.58 -8.38
C THR A 178 24.68 5.62 -7.33
N ILE A 179 24.45 6.87 -7.70
CA ILE A 179 23.99 7.91 -6.75
C ILE A 179 22.64 7.52 -6.16
N PHE A 180 21.71 7.02 -6.98
CA PHE A 180 20.37 6.65 -6.52
C PHE A 180 20.30 5.34 -5.75
N SER A 181 21.26 4.43 -5.90
CA SER A 181 21.32 3.23 -5.05
C SER A 181 21.59 3.55 -3.58
N PHE A 182 22.09 4.74 -3.26
CA PHE A 182 22.22 5.23 -1.89
C PHE A 182 20.93 5.86 -1.33
N TYR A 183 19.90 6.11 -2.15
CA TYR A 183 18.64 6.71 -1.65
C TYR A 183 17.95 5.90 -0.55
N PRO A 184 17.86 4.55 -0.61
CA PRO A 184 17.30 3.75 0.48
C PRO A 184 17.99 3.97 1.83
N LEU A 185 19.27 4.40 1.86
CA LEU A 185 19.97 4.71 3.10
C LEU A 185 19.31 5.89 3.83
N ARG A 186 18.80 6.90 3.11
CA ARG A 186 18.03 8.00 3.72
C ARG A 186 16.80 7.47 4.43
N SER A 187 16.04 6.58 3.78
CA SER A 187 14.85 5.98 4.39
C SER A 187 15.23 5.14 5.62
N ALA A 188 16.31 4.36 5.54
CA ALA A 188 16.80 3.58 6.67
C ALA A 188 17.18 4.46 7.86
N LEU A 189 17.87 5.58 7.62
CA LEU A 189 18.24 6.54 8.66
C LEU A 189 17.03 7.25 9.27
N GLN A 190 16.03 7.63 8.46
CA GLN A 190 14.79 8.21 8.96
C GLN A 190 14.02 7.22 9.85
N THR A 191 13.93 5.95 9.45
CA THR A 191 13.33 4.90 10.27
C THR A 191 14.12 4.68 11.55
N ALA A 192 15.46 4.64 11.47
CA ALA A 192 16.33 4.47 12.64
C ALA A 192 16.17 5.61 13.65
N ALA A 193 15.94 6.84 13.20
CA ALA A 193 15.68 7.98 14.08
C ALA A 193 14.40 7.83 14.92
N THR A 194 13.48 6.93 14.54
CA THR A 194 12.27 6.64 15.32
C THR A 194 12.43 5.50 16.34
N PHE A 195 13.58 4.81 16.34
CA PHE A 195 13.77 3.60 17.16
C PHE A 195 13.65 3.84 18.65
N ASP A 196 14.20 4.93 19.18
CA ASP A 196 14.14 5.19 20.62
C ASP A 196 12.71 5.46 21.09
N PHE A 197 11.90 6.18 20.30
CA PHE A 197 10.48 6.37 20.57
C PHE A 197 9.73 5.03 20.64
N TYR A 198 9.91 4.15 19.63
CA TYR A 198 9.24 2.85 19.62
C TYR A 198 9.75 1.91 20.71
N ARG A 199 11.04 1.97 21.05
CA ARG A 199 11.63 1.20 22.16
C ARG A 199 11.03 1.62 23.50
N GLN A 200 10.96 2.92 23.77
CA GLN A 200 10.37 3.45 25.01
C GLN A 200 8.89 3.06 25.10
N ARG A 201 8.14 3.22 24.00
CA ARG A 201 6.74 2.85 23.97
C ARG A 201 6.52 1.35 24.19
N ALA A 202 7.35 0.49 23.61
CA ALA A 202 7.30 -0.95 23.85
C ALA A 202 7.55 -1.28 25.33
N ALA A 203 8.56 -0.67 25.95
CA ALA A 203 8.83 -0.85 27.37
C ALA A 203 7.67 -0.39 28.26
N SER A 204 7.02 0.74 27.94
CA SER A 204 5.80 1.18 28.64
C SER A 204 4.65 0.19 28.47
N TRP A 205 4.50 -0.40 27.29
CA TRP A 205 3.48 -1.41 27.02
C TRP A 205 3.72 -2.70 27.81
N ASP A 206 4.97 -3.17 27.88
CA ASP A 206 5.36 -4.32 28.70
C ASP A 206 5.11 -4.08 30.18
N LEU A 207 5.42 -2.87 30.68
CA LEU A 207 5.13 -2.48 32.06
C LEU A 207 3.62 -2.48 32.34
N ARG A 208 2.81 -2.02 31.39
CA ARG A 208 1.35 -2.05 31.50
C ARG A 208 0.81 -3.48 31.50
N ASP A 209 1.27 -4.36 30.61
CA ASP A 209 0.89 -5.79 30.59
C ASP A 209 1.26 -6.46 31.93
N ALA A 210 2.47 -6.24 32.43
CA ALA A 210 2.91 -6.77 33.72
C ALA A 210 2.03 -6.29 34.88
N LYS A 211 1.65 -5.00 34.90
CA LYS A 211 0.75 -4.43 35.91
C LYS A 211 -0.63 -5.10 35.88
N ILE A 212 -1.21 -5.28 34.70
CA ILE A 212 -2.53 -5.93 34.53
C ILE A 212 -2.47 -7.37 35.05
N ARG A 213 -1.44 -8.14 34.65
CA ARG A 213 -1.28 -9.53 35.09
C ARG A 213 -1.04 -9.65 36.60
N ALA A 214 -0.31 -8.72 37.20
CA ALA A 214 -0.10 -8.69 38.64
C ALA A 214 -1.41 -8.41 39.39
N ALA A 215 -2.17 -7.40 38.96
CA ALA A 215 -3.49 -7.08 39.52
C ALA A 215 -4.45 -8.28 39.42
N GLN A 216 -4.51 -8.93 38.26
CA GLN A 216 -5.31 -10.14 38.04
C GLN A 216 -4.90 -11.28 38.99
N LYS A 217 -3.60 -11.54 39.17
CA LYS A 217 -3.10 -12.53 40.14
C LYS A 217 -3.44 -12.20 41.59
N ASN A 218 -3.56 -10.92 41.93
CA ASN A 218 -3.99 -10.45 43.25
C ASN A 218 -5.51 -10.52 43.44
N GLY A 219 -6.26 -10.99 42.44
CA GLY A 219 -7.73 -11.08 42.48
C GLY A 219 -8.45 -9.77 42.12
N GLU A 220 -7.73 -8.76 41.61
CA GLU A 220 -8.35 -7.54 41.11
C GLU A 220 -9.00 -7.79 39.75
N MET A 221 -10.33 -7.65 39.68
CA MET A 221 -11.10 -7.89 38.45
C MET A 221 -11.50 -6.59 37.73
N ILE A 222 -11.37 -5.44 38.40
CA ILE A 222 -11.59 -4.10 37.83
C ILE A 222 -10.25 -3.38 37.83
N ILE A 223 -9.59 -3.34 36.67
CA ILE A 223 -8.20 -2.87 36.56
C ILE A 223 -8.16 -1.48 35.91
N ILE A 224 -7.45 -0.56 36.55
CA ILE A 224 -7.19 0.78 36.03
C ILE A 224 -5.72 0.89 35.63
N VAL A 225 -5.48 1.24 34.37
CA VAL A 225 -4.14 1.38 33.78
C VAL A 225 -3.89 2.76 33.21
N GLN A 226 -2.65 3.02 32.84
CA GLN A 226 -2.27 4.22 32.12
C GLN A 226 -2.75 4.17 30.66
N GLU A 227 -3.35 5.29 30.23
CA GLU A 227 -3.69 5.57 28.84
C GLU A 227 -2.42 5.96 28.05
N PHE A 228 -2.35 5.51 26.80
CA PHE A 228 -1.31 5.91 25.86
C PHE A 228 -1.93 6.65 24.69
N ASP A 229 -1.22 7.64 24.18
CA ASP A 229 -1.60 8.34 22.96
C ASP A 229 -1.80 7.36 21.81
N SER A 230 -2.82 7.59 20.98
CA SER A 230 -3.06 6.78 19.79
C SER A 230 -1.89 6.87 18.82
N LEU A 231 -1.34 5.73 18.40
CA LEU A 231 -0.31 5.68 17.38
C LEU A 231 -0.96 5.61 16.00
N HIS A 232 -0.71 6.59 15.12
CA HIS A 232 -1.26 6.64 13.76
C HIS A 232 -2.80 6.49 13.70
N GLY A 233 -3.50 7.10 14.67
CA GLY A 233 -4.97 7.01 14.77
C GLY A 233 -5.50 5.60 15.09
N ILE A 234 -4.63 4.68 15.52
CA ILE A 234 -5.05 3.39 16.07
C ILE A 234 -5.53 3.62 17.50
N LYS A 235 -6.78 3.25 17.78
CA LYS A 235 -7.38 3.40 19.10
C LYS A 235 -6.68 2.51 20.12
N GLU A 236 -6.40 3.09 21.29
CA GLU A 236 -5.87 2.44 22.48
C GLU A 236 -6.97 2.21 23.53
N LEU A 237 -6.58 1.69 24.70
CA LEU A 237 -7.46 1.65 25.87
C LEU A 237 -7.87 3.08 26.27
N ASP A 238 -9.14 3.26 26.64
CA ASP A 238 -9.75 4.55 26.98
C ASP A 238 -10.39 4.48 28.39
N LYS A 239 -10.95 5.59 28.89
CA LYS A 239 -11.62 5.66 30.19
C LYS A 239 -12.91 4.84 30.24
N ASP A 240 -13.64 4.73 29.12
CA ASP A 240 -14.89 3.98 29.06
C ASP A 240 -14.62 2.46 29.06
N PRO A 241 -14.97 1.72 30.14
CA PRO A 241 -14.76 0.28 30.20
C PRO A 241 -15.58 -0.48 29.14
N LYS A 242 -16.65 0.15 28.61
CA LYS A 242 -17.46 -0.42 27.53
C LYS A 242 -16.87 -0.13 26.16
N HIS A 243 -15.78 0.63 26.03
CA HIS A 243 -15.13 0.82 24.75
C HIS A 243 -14.63 -0.52 24.18
N TRP A 244 -14.70 -0.72 22.86
CA TRP A 244 -14.47 -2.05 22.27
C TRP A 244 -13.05 -2.58 22.52
N VAL A 245 -12.04 -1.70 22.52
CA VAL A 245 -10.64 -2.06 22.81
C VAL A 245 -10.52 -2.56 24.26
N ASN A 246 -11.15 -1.86 25.20
CA ASN A 246 -11.17 -2.21 26.61
C ASN A 246 -11.85 -3.56 26.84
N ARG A 247 -12.99 -3.81 26.20
CA ARG A 247 -13.68 -5.12 26.30
C ARG A 247 -12.84 -6.25 25.73
N CYS A 248 -12.15 -6.02 24.61
CA CYS A 248 -11.23 -6.99 24.02
C CYS A 248 -10.06 -7.29 24.95
N ALA A 249 -9.46 -6.25 25.56
CA ALA A 249 -8.39 -6.41 26.53
C ALA A 249 -8.86 -7.13 27.81
N ALA A 250 -9.99 -6.72 28.39
CA ALA A 250 -10.56 -7.36 29.57
C ALA A 250 -10.80 -8.86 29.36
N ARG A 251 -11.34 -9.24 28.19
CA ARG A 251 -11.50 -10.65 27.81
C ARG A 251 -10.16 -11.37 27.65
N TYR A 252 -9.16 -10.73 27.03
CA TYR A 252 -7.84 -11.32 26.85
C TYR A 252 -7.11 -11.58 28.18
N TYR A 253 -7.26 -10.68 29.15
CA TYR A 253 -6.66 -10.81 30.49
C TYR A 253 -7.56 -11.56 31.48
N GLU A 254 -8.75 -12.00 31.08
CA GLU A 254 -9.72 -12.72 31.91
C GLU A 254 -10.14 -11.93 33.17
N VAL A 255 -10.41 -10.63 33.00
CA VAL A 255 -10.90 -9.72 34.06
C VAL A 255 -12.24 -9.09 33.70
N ASP A 256 -12.98 -8.58 34.69
CA ASP A 256 -14.33 -8.03 34.47
C ASP A 256 -14.30 -6.73 33.67
N SER A 257 -13.35 -5.84 33.95
CA SER A 257 -13.20 -4.59 33.21
C SER A 257 -11.80 -4.00 33.28
N ILE A 258 -11.44 -3.28 32.20
CA ILE A 258 -10.22 -2.47 32.13
C ILE A 258 -10.61 -1.06 31.70
N SER A 259 -10.09 -0.06 32.39
CA SER A 259 -10.16 1.35 31.99
C SER A 259 -8.77 1.97 32.01
N ALA A 260 -8.53 2.93 31.12
CA ALA A 260 -7.30 3.67 31.06
C ALA A 260 -7.55 5.15 31.30
N TYR A 261 -6.68 5.79 32.08
CA TYR A 261 -6.72 7.23 32.31
C TYR A 261 -5.38 7.85 31.94
N PRO A 262 -5.34 9.12 31.51
CA PRO A 262 -4.09 9.85 31.37
C PRO A 262 -3.29 9.74 32.68
N LEU A 263 -1.96 9.74 32.59
CA LEU A 263 -1.18 10.02 33.79
C LEU A 263 -1.62 11.40 34.28
N ASP A 264 -2.08 11.49 35.52
CA ASP A 264 -2.22 12.78 36.18
C ASP A 264 -0.87 13.47 36.03
N SER A 265 -0.87 14.64 35.37
CA SER A 265 0.31 15.48 35.30
C SER A 265 0.57 15.98 36.72
N GLU A 266 1.36 15.23 37.48
CA GLU A 266 1.97 15.71 38.72
C GLU A 266 2.70 17.04 38.48
#